data_AF-A0AAN8MIE0-F1
#
_entry.id   AF-A0AAN8MIE0-F1
#
_cell.length_a   1.000
_cell.length_b   1.000
_cell.length_c   1.000
_cell.angle_alpha   90.00
_cell.angle_beta   90.00
_cell.angle_gamma   90.00
#
_symmetry.space_group_name_H-M   'P 1'
#
loop_
_entity.id
_entity.type
_entity.pdbx_description
1 polymer ?
#
loop_
_entity_poly.entity_id
_entity_poly.type
_entity_poly.pdbx_seq_one_letter_code
_entity_poly.pdbx_strand_id
1 'polypeptide(L)'
;MSFAPAQYYIYGSGPFANRTVSRSTIEDRSLFPKQIWLLSPGTQISFPWTVIKSDTGYVFQSRGASIGEDEEAVVAIINERWNTYIDWTVEPVQNDEDIYRIRTQDGKYWTIEEERGRAGNRIVLRNSGEGVQDFRIVRINTDLTEEEYEYAYHRTNHREHRGSGKGLDADPQSRFGYGKRQKTFCS
;
A
#
# COMPACT_ATOMS: atom_id res chain seq x y z
N MET A 1 14.49 1.71 20.52
CA MET A 1 13.84 0.68 19.68
C MET A 1 14.35 0.80 18.26
N SER A 2 14.51 -0.31 17.53
CA SER A 2 14.86 -0.28 16.10
C SER A 2 13.77 -0.97 15.29
N PHE A 3 13.35 -0.38 14.16
CA PHE A 3 12.47 -1.05 13.21
C PHE A 3 13.19 -2.27 12.62
N ALA A 4 12.50 -3.41 12.56
CA ALA A 4 13.01 -4.55 11.82
C ALA A 4 12.88 -4.26 10.31
N PRO A 5 13.84 -4.70 9.47
CA PRO A 5 13.63 -4.69 8.03
C PRO A 5 12.40 -5.55 7.67
N ALA A 6 11.34 -4.94 7.14
CA ALA A 6 10.08 -5.61 6.84
C ALA A 6 9.16 -4.72 5.99
N GLN A 7 7.95 -5.22 5.71
CA GLN A 7 6.88 -4.43 5.13
C GLN A 7 6.00 -3.80 6.21
N TYR A 8 5.58 -2.56 5.96
CA TYR A 8 4.80 -1.75 6.90
C TYR A 8 3.68 -1.00 6.18
N TYR A 9 2.62 -0.66 6.90
CA TYR A 9 1.72 0.41 6.53
C TYR A 9 2.02 1.65 7.37
N ILE A 10 1.93 2.82 6.74
CA ILE A 10 2.11 4.11 7.39
C ILE A 10 0.79 4.87 7.28
N TYR A 11 0.27 5.35 8.41
CA TYR A 11 -0.96 6.11 8.50
C TYR A 11 -0.72 7.46 9.19
N GLY A 12 -1.57 8.43 8.89
CA GLY A 12 -1.66 9.64 9.72
C GLY A 12 -2.18 9.31 11.12
N SER A 13 -1.88 10.20 12.08
CA SER A 13 -2.37 10.14 13.46
C SER A 13 -3.40 11.24 13.74
N GLY A 14 -4.02 11.20 14.92
CA GLY A 14 -4.95 12.23 15.41
C GLY A 14 -6.10 12.52 14.42
N PRO A 15 -6.29 13.77 13.94
CA PRO A 15 -7.36 14.13 13.02
C PRO A 15 -7.23 13.46 11.63
N PHE A 16 -6.08 12.87 11.35
CA PHE A 16 -5.76 12.17 10.10
C PHE A 16 -5.75 10.65 10.24
N ALA A 17 -6.25 10.12 11.37
CA ALA A 17 -6.33 8.68 11.60
C ALA A 17 -7.04 7.96 10.45
N ASN A 18 -6.59 6.72 10.18
CA ASN A 18 -7.09 5.84 9.12
C ASN A 18 -6.83 6.31 7.68
N ARG A 19 -6.05 7.39 7.48
CA ARG A 19 -5.58 7.79 6.16
C ARG A 19 -4.18 7.26 5.91
N THR A 20 -3.97 6.62 4.77
CA THR A 20 -2.69 6.00 4.43
C THR A 20 -1.73 7.02 3.83
N VAL A 21 -0.48 6.98 4.26
CA VAL A 21 0.64 7.70 3.64
C VAL A 21 1.17 6.86 2.47
N SER A 22 1.13 7.38 1.25
CA SER A 22 1.62 6.68 0.06
C SER A 22 1.71 7.62 -1.15
N ARG A 23 2.06 7.04 -2.30
CA ARG A 23 1.95 7.65 -3.61
C ARG A 23 0.50 7.72 -4.10
N SER A 24 0.21 8.66 -4.97
CA SER A 24 -1.09 8.74 -5.67
C SER A 24 -1.37 7.45 -6.47
N THR A 25 -2.64 7.09 -6.65
CA THR A 25 -3.05 5.98 -7.53
C THR A 25 -2.93 6.35 -9.00
N ILE A 26 -3.04 7.65 -9.30
CA ILE A 26 -2.90 8.22 -10.64
C ILE A 26 -1.69 9.14 -10.62
N GLU A 27 -0.67 8.78 -11.41
CA GLU A 27 0.57 9.53 -11.57
C GLU A 27 0.87 9.64 -13.06
N ASP A 28 1.57 10.71 -13.45
CA ASP A 28 2.10 10.79 -14.81
C ASP A 28 3.23 9.75 -15.02
N ARG A 29 3.55 9.50 -16.28
CA ARG A 29 4.58 8.53 -16.69
C ARG A 29 6.01 9.08 -16.70
N SER A 30 6.21 10.32 -16.25
CA SER A 30 7.55 10.89 -16.21
C SER A 30 8.41 10.20 -15.14
N LEU A 31 9.73 10.35 -15.28
CA LEU A 31 10.68 9.89 -14.28
C LEU A 31 11.01 10.97 -13.22
N PHE A 32 10.25 12.07 -13.20
CA PHE A 32 10.35 13.05 -12.11
C PHE A 32 9.91 12.40 -10.79
N PRO A 33 10.46 12.85 -9.64
CA PRO A 33 10.05 12.36 -8.35
C PRO A 33 8.55 12.44 -8.16
N LYS A 34 8.01 11.45 -7.46
CA LYS A 34 6.58 11.38 -7.18
C LYS A 34 6.33 11.82 -5.75
N GLN A 35 5.51 12.85 -5.58
CA GLN A 35 5.11 13.34 -4.28
C GLN A 35 4.52 12.22 -3.40
N ILE A 36 4.93 12.16 -2.13
CA ILE A 36 4.28 11.37 -1.10
C ILE A 36 3.13 12.17 -0.49
N TRP A 37 2.01 11.50 -0.29
CA TRP A 37 0.77 12.09 0.18
C TRP A 37 0.26 11.32 1.39
N LEU A 38 -0.37 12.04 2.33
CA LEU A 38 -1.44 11.47 3.13
C LEU A 38 -2.70 11.44 2.25
N LEU A 39 -3.06 10.26 1.77
CA LEU A 39 -4.14 10.10 0.79
C LEU A 39 -5.48 10.56 1.35
N SER A 40 -6.32 11.05 0.46
CA SER A 40 -7.69 11.51 0.77
C SER A 40 -8.52 10.41 1.44
N PRO A 41 -9.44 10.76 2.36
CA PRO A 41 -10.44 9.82 2.85
C PRO A 41 -11.19 9.17 1.67
N GLY A 42 -11.35 7.85 1.71
CA GLY A 42 -12.01 7.09 0.65
C GLY A 42 -11.07 6.46 -0.38
N THR A 43 -9.78 6.86 -0.43
CA THR A 43 -8.77 6.09 -1.16
C THR A 43 -8.41 4.86 -0.35
N GLN A 44 -9.16 3.76 -0.52
CA GLN A 44 -9.02 2.54 0.27
C GLN A 44 -7.76 1.71 -0.06
N ILE A 45 -6.93 2.15 -1.01
CA ILE A 45 -5.78 1.38 -1.44
C ILE A 45 -4.57 1.73 -0.56
N SER A 46 -4.22 0.80 0.32
CA SER A 46 -2.99 0.86 1.10
C SER A 46 -1.90 0.06 0.41
N PHE A 47 -0.77 0.71 0.11
CA PHE A 47 0.39 0.05 -0.47
C PHE A 47 1.42 -0.17 0.62
N PRO A 48 1.98 -1.40 0.73
CA PRO A 48 3.01 -1.67 1.71
C PRO A 48 4.26 -0.85 1.40
N TRP A 49 4.84 -0.31 2.45
CA TRP A 49 6.15 0.30 2.48
C TRP A 49 7.17 -0.78 2.79
N THR A 50 8.30 -0.78 2.08
CA THR A 50 9.45 -1.61 2.49
C THR A 50 10.38 -0.72 3.30
N VAL A 51 10.70 -1.14 4.53
CA VAL A 51 11.65 -0.46 5.41
C VAL A 51 12.89 -1.33 5.49
N ILE A 52 14.03 -0.75 5.15
CA ILE A 52 15.33 -1.41 5.15
C ILE A 52 16.21 -0.67 6.15
N LYS A 53 16.87 -1.41 7.05
CA LYS A 53 17.82 -0.81 7.99
C LYS A 53 19.14 -0.51 7.29
N SER A 54 19.69 0.68 7.51
CA SER A 54 21.02 1.08 7.07
C SER A 54 21.93 1.37 8.28
N ASP A 55 23.18 1.75 8.03
CA ASP A 55 24.15 2.03 9.09
C ASP A 55 23.79 3.29 9.90
N THR A 56 23.09 4.24 9.27
CA THR A 56 22.79 5.58 9.81
C THR A 56 21.30 5.80 10.09
N GLY A 57 20.43 4.84 9.72
CA GLY A 57 18.99 4.95 9.91
C GLY A 57 18.21 3.89 9.13
N TYR A 58 17.25 4.35 8.35
CA TYR A 58 16.36 3.51 7.56
C TYR A 58 16.13 4.08 6.16
N VAL A 59 16.11 3.19 5.18
CA VAL A 59 15.63 3.50 3.84
C VAL A 59 14.18 3.06 3.73
N PHE A 60 13.31 3.99 3.36
CA PHE A 60 11.91 3.73 3.09
C PHE A 60 11.71 3.58 1.58
N GLN A 61 10.92 2.60 1.17
CA GLN A 61 10.52 2.42 -0.22
C GLN A 61 9.00 2.33 -0.34
N SER A 62 8.44 3.02 -1.32
CA SER A 62 7.02 2.95 -1.67
C SER A 62 6.86 2.50 -3.11
N ARG A 63 6.21 1.35 -3.31
CA ARG A 63 6.04 0.70 -4.61
C ARG A 63 7.37 0.55 -5.37
N GLY A 64 8.41 0.08 -4.67
CA GLY A 64 9.73 -0.20 -5.23
C GLY A 64 10.65 1.02 -5.44
N ALA A 65 10.17 2.24 -5.20
CA ALA A 65 10.99 3.45 -5.30
C ALA A 65 11.44 3.92 -3.90
N SER A 66 12.72 4.25 -3.75
CA SER A 66 13.27 4.82 -2.52
C SER A 66 12.72 6.21 -2.25
N ILE A 67 12.50 6.53 -0.98
CA ILE A 67 12.01 7.84 -0.55
C ILE A 67 13.18 8.75 -0.19
N GLY A 68 13.09 9.96 -0.71
CA GLY A 68 14.09 11.01 -0.56
C GLY A 68 13.46 12.36 -0.29
N GLU A 69 14.29 13.38 -0.38
CA GLU A 69 13.92 14.79 -0.26
C GLU A 69 14.06 15.50 -1.61
N ASP A 70 13.16 16.45 -1.87
CA ASP A 70 13.28 17.38 -3.00
C ASP A 70 12.76 18.73 -2.54
N GLU A 71 13.70 19.67 -2.33
CA GLU A 71 13.46 20.94 -1.63
C GLU A 71 12.83 20.73 -0.24
N GLU A 72 11.55 21.07 -0.07
CA GLU A 72 10.78 20.86 1.17
C GLU A 72 9.85 19.65 1.08
N ALA A 73 9.85 18.89 -0.02
CA ALA A 73 8.93 17.80 -0.24
C ALA A 73 9.55 16.44 0.08
N VAL A 74 8.73 15.54 0.63
CA VAL A 74 9.05 14.10 0.71
C VAL A 74 8.57 13.42 -0.56
N VAL A 75 9.49 12.78 -1.28
CA VAL A 75 9.23 12.27 -2.63
C VAL A 75 9.75 10.85 -2.83
N ALA A 76 9.11 10.09 -3.71
CA ALA A 76 9.62 8.84 -4.23
C ALA A 76 10.52 9.09 -5.44
N ILE A 77 11.76 8.63 -5.35
CA ILE A 77 12.79 8.76 -6.38
C ILE A 77 12.65 7.61 -7.38
N ILE A 78 12.11 7.92 -8.56
CA ILE A 78 11.88 6.92 -9.63
C ILE A 78 13.14 6.67 -10.46
N ASN A 79 14.02 7.68 -10.55
CA ASN A 79 15.25 7.62 -11.33
C ASN A 79 16.44 7.77 -10.38
N GLU A 80 17.29 6.75 -10.31
CA GLU A 80 18.46 6.70 -9.42
C GLU A 80 19.48 7.82 -9.70
N ARG A 81 19.41 8.48 -10.86
CA ARG A 81 20.25 9.67 -11.14
C ARG A 81 19.86 10.89 -10.30
N TRP A 82 18.67 10.90 -9.70
CA TRP A 82 18.28 11.89 -8.72
C TRP A 82 18.92 11.50 -7.39
N ASN A 83 20.01 12.19 -7.06
CA ASN A 83 20.91 11.84 -5.96
C ASN A 83 20.37 12.25 -4.57
N THR A 84 19.06 12.12 -4.35
CA THR A 84 18.37 12.66 -3.17
C THR A 84 17.72 11.59 -2.30
N TYR A 85 18.16 10.33 -2.39
CA TYR A 85 17.81 9.35 -1.37
C TYR A 85 18.54 9.70 -0.07
N ILE A 86 17.87 9.52 1.07
CA ILE A 86 18.43 9.80 2.38
C ILE A 86 18.07 8.71 3.37
N ASP A 87 18.95 8.50 4.34
CA ASP A 87 18.68 7.66 5.49
C ASP A 87 17.82 8.42 6.50
N TRP A 88 16.64 7.89 6.77
CA TRP A 88 15.67 8.46 7.69
C TRP A 88 15.91 7.97 9.12
N THR A 89 15.80 8.87 10.09
CA THR A 89 15.71 8.50 11.51
C THR A 89 14.25 8.36 11.90
N VAL A 90 13.93 7.30 12.65
CA VAL A 90 12.57 7.06 13.15
C VAL A 90 12.59 7.10 14.68
N GLU A 91 11.76 7.98 15.25
CA GLU A 91 11.73 8.27 16.69
C GLU A 91 10.36 7.88 17.25
N PRO A 92 10.29 7.08 18.33
CA PRO A 92 9.03 6.76 18.97
C PRO A 92 8.47 7.99 19.70
N VAL A 93 7.15 8.19 19.61
CA VAL A 93 6.46 9.18 20.44
C VAL A 93 6.22 8.59 21.84
N GLN A 94 6.55 9.35 22.88
CA GLN A 94 6.43 8.85 24.25
C GLN A 94 4.99 8.47 24.58
N ASN A 95 4.81 7.29 25.18
CA ASN A 95 3.53 6.72 25.63
C ASN A 95 2.58 6.23 24.52
N ASP A 96 3.06 6.08 23.27
CA ASP A 96 2.26 5.51 22.19
C ASP A 96 3.09 4.49 21.38
N GLU A 97 2.73 3.20 21.48
CA GLU A 97 3.54 2.07 21.02
C GLU A 97 3.62 1.92 19.49
N ASP A 98 2.71 2.55 18.76
CA ASP A 98 2.62 2.49 17.29
C ASP A 98 2.88 3.84 16.61
N ILE A 99 3.13 4.91 17.37
CA ILE A 99 3.28 6.27 16.82
C ILE A 99 4.74 6.70 16.80
N TYR A 100 5.15 7.21 15.64
CA TYR A 100 6.52 7.57 15.35
C TYR A 100 6.60 8.88 14.60
N ARG A 101 7.73 9.55 14.77
CA ARG A 101 8.17 10.67 13.94
C ARG A 101 9.27 10.20 13.01
N ILE A 102 9.23 10.66 11.77
CA ILE A 102 10.23 10.34 10.75
C ILE A 102 10.97 11.63 10.42
N ARG A 103 12.29 11.63 10.54
CA ARG A 103 13.10 12.83 10.29
C ARG A 103 14.34 12.57 9.47
N THR A 104 14.79 13.62 8.80
CA THR A 104 16.09 13.71 8.16
C THR A 104 17.22 13.76 9.20
N GLN A 105 18.46 13.58 8.74
CA GLN A 105 19.65 13.69 9.58
C GLN A 105 19.90 15.13 10.07
N ASP A 106 19.49 16.15 9.31
CA ASP A 106 19.57 17.56 9.71
C ASP A 106 18.44 18.02 10.65
N GLY A 107 17.50 17.11 11.00
CA GLY A 107 16.50 17.34 12.04
C GLY A 107 15.13 17.84 11.58
N LYS A 108 14.85 17.82 10.27
CA LYS A 108 13.53 18.14 9.72
C LYS A 108 12.64 16.90 9.70
N TYR A 109 11.37 17.09 10.01
CA TYR A 109 10.39 16.02 10.18
C TYR A 109 9.44 15.93 9.00
N TRP A 110 9.08 14.71 8.63
CA TRP A 110 7.89 14.46 7.81
C TRP A 110 6.70 15.12 8.49
N THR A 111 6.01 15.95 7.73
CA THR A 111 4.92 16.78 8.22
C THR A 111 3.79 16.75 7.22
N ILE A 112 2.57 16.58 7.71
CA ILE A 112 1.36 16.64 6.90
C ILE A 112 1.03 18.11 6.66
N GLU A 113 1.11 18.56 5.41
CA GLU A 113 0.70 19.89 4.99
C GLU A 113 -0.84 20.02 5.06
N GLU A 114 -1.35 21.04 5.76
CA GLU A 114 -2.80 21.20 5.97
C GLU A 114 -3.56 21.46 4.67
N GLU A 115 -2.93 22.14 3.72
CA GLU A 115 -3.52 22.38 2.41
C GLU A 115 -3.68 21.06 1.64
N ARG A 116 -4.90 20.82 1.19
CA ARG A 116 -5.25 19.61 0.45
C ARG A 116 -4.97 19.82 -1.04
N GLY A 117 -3.98 19.09 -1.55
CA GLY A 117 -3.76 18.95 -2.97
C GLY A 117 -4.64 17.87 -3.62
N ARG A 118 -4.29 17.51 -4.86
CA ARG A 118 -5.12 16.65 -5.72
C ARG A 118 -5.36 15.24 -5.16
N ALA A 119 -4.35 14.62 -4.55
CA ALA A 119 -4.45 13.25 -4.02
C ALA A 119 -4.74 13.22 -2.51
N GLY A 120 -4.58 14.34 -1.82
CA GLY A 120 -4.67 14.44 -0.36
C GLY A 120 -3.79 15.55 0.17
N ASN A 121 -3.30 15.38 1.39
CA ASN A 121 -2.37 16.32 2.02
C ASN A 121 -0.93 15.93 1.65
N ARG A 122 -0.10 16.89 1.29
CA ARG A 122 1.30 16.60 0.94
C ARG A 122 2.07 16.22 2.20
N ILE A 123 3.05 15.33 2.06
CA ILE A 123 4.06 15.13 3.09
C ILE A 123 5.27 15.99 2.72
N VAL A 124 5.62 16.90 3.63
CA VAL A 124 6.69 17.90 3.48
C VAL A 124 7.66 17.80 4.66
N LEU A 125 8.80 18.47 4.56
CA LEU A 125 9.81 18.56 5.60
C LEU A 125 9.66 19.89 6.35
N ARG A 126 9.48 19.83 7.67
CA ARG A 126 9.34 21.01 8.54
C ARG A 126 10.15 20.85 9.82
N ASN A 127 10.34 21.93 10.58
CA ASN A 127 11.00 21.84 11.87
C ASN A 127 10.12 21.14 12.90
N SER A 128 10.71 20.63 13.98
CA SER A 128 9.97 20.01 15.08
C SER A 128 8.83 20.91 15.58
N GLY A 129 7.62 20.37 15.67
CA GLY A 129 6.43 21.06 16.21
C GLY A 129 5.66 21.90 15.20
N GLU A 130 6.12 21.98 13.95
CA GLU A 130 5.37 22.61 12.85
C GLU A 130 4.42 21.58 12.22
N GLY A 131 3.11 21.72 12.44
CA GLY A 131 2.10 20.83 11.86
C GLY A 131 2.03 19.43 12.50
N VAL A 132 1.35 18.49 11.83
CA VAL A 132 1.21 17.11 12.33
C VAL A 132 2.36 16.25 11.79
N GLN A 133 3.15 15.70 12.72
CA GLN A 133 4.40 14.96 12.44
C GLN A 133 4.38 13.51 12.95
N ASP A 134 3.28 13.14 13.60
CA ASP A 134 3.10 11.85 14.24
C ASP A 134 2.43 10.90 13.25
N PHE A 135 3.04 9.74 13.01
CA PHE A 135 2.56 8.73 12.07
C PHE A 135 2.41 7.39 12.76
N ARG A 136 1.32 6.69 12.47
CA ARG A 136 1.14 5.31 12.91
C ARG A 136 1.83 4.37 11.94
N ILE A 137 2.79 3.58 12.41
CA ILE A 137 3.54 2.63 11.57
C ILE A 137 3.28 1.21 12.03
N VAL A 138 2.58 0.43 11.20
CA VAL A 138 2.10 -0.92 11.53
C VAL A 138 2.85 -1.94 10.69
N ARG A 139 3.52 -2.91 11.33
CA ARG A 139 4.20 -4.01 10.63
C ARG A 139 3.18 -4.94 9.98
N ILE A 140 3.45 -5.34 8.74
CA ILE A 140 2.70 -6.39 8.08
C ILE A 140 3.33 -7.72 8.51
N ASN A 141 2.64 -8.45 9.40
CA ASN A 141 3.03 -9.80 9.76
C ASN A 141 2.63 -10.72 8.59
N THR A 142 3.62 -11.20 7.83
CA THR A 142 3.42 -12.03 6.64
C THR A 142 3.13 -13.50 6.97
N ASP A 143 3.02 -13.84 8.25
CA ASP A 143 2.77 -15.21 8.76
C ASP A 143 1.37 -15.76 8.41
N LEU A 144 0.54 -15.02 7.68
CA LEU A 144 -0.76 -15.50 7.16
C LEU A 144 -0.64 -16.32 5.86
N THR A 145 0.57 -16.53 5.34
CA THR A 145 0.76 -17.21 4.05
C THR A 145 0.72 -18.74 4.12
N GLU A 146 0.80 -19.38 5.29
CA GLU A 146 0.62 -20.84 5.36
C GLU A 146 -0.85 -21.26 5.49
N GLU A 147 -1.65 -20.58 6.31
CA GLU A 147 -3.08 -20.90 6.46
C GLU A 147 -3.91 -20.64 5.18
N GLU A 148 -3.71 -19.50 4.50
CA GLU A 148 -4.45 -19.22 3.26
C GLU A 148 -4.03 -20.14 2.09
N TYR A 149 -2.77 -20.61 2.05
CA TYR A 149 -2.33 -21.60 1.07
C TYR A 149 -2.92 -22.99 1.34
N GLU A 150 -3.01 -23.43 2.60
CA GLU A 150 -3.68 -24.69 2.94
C GLU A 150 -5.17 -24.67 2.59
N TYR A 151 -5.88 -23.57 2.88
CA TYR A 151 -7.31 -23.44 2.52
C TYR A 151 -7.55 -23.39 1.00
N ALA A 152 -6.62 -22.83 0.21
CA ALA A 152 -6.71 -22.83 -1.24
C ALA A 152 -6.37 -24.20 -1.85
N TYR A 153 -5.40 -24.94 -1.30
CA TYR A 153 -5.01 -26.27 -1.77
C TYR A 153 -6.05 -27.37 -1.44
N HIS A 154 -6.79 -27.21 -0.33
CA HIS A 154 -7.84 -28.18 0.04
C HIS A 154 -9.12 -28.08 -0.80
N ARG A 155 -9.33 -27.00 -1.55
CA ARG A 155 -10.50 -26.88 -2.48
C ARG A 155 -10.29 -27.51 -3.84
N THR A 156 -9.05 -27.70 -4.30
CA THR A 156 -8.78 -28.22 -5.65
C THR A 156 -8.63 -29.74 -5.70
N ASN A 157 -8.40 -30.41 -4.57
CA ASN A 157 -8.16 -31.87 -4.53
C ASN A 157 -9.39 -32.74 -4.19
N HIS A 158 -10.60 -32.18 -4.11
CA HIS A 158 -11.80 -32.94 -3.71
C HIS A 158 -12.90 -33.07 -4.78
N ARG A 159 -12.51 -33.21 -6.05
CA ARG A 159 -13.42 -33.71 -7.09
C ARG A 159 -12.71 -34.68 -8.02
N GLU A 160 -12.53 -35.91 -7.55
CA GLU A 160 -12.63 -37.07 -8.44
C GLU A 160 -12.99 -38.36 -7.68
N HIS A 161 -13.91 -39.11 -8.29
CA HIS A 161 -14.34 -40.50 -8.05
C HIS A 161 -15.32 -40.86 -6.92
N ARG A 162 -16.61 -40.98 -7.32
CA ARG A 162 -17.48 -42.19 -7.28
C ARG A 162 -18.86 -41.78 -7.83
N GLY A 163 -19.55 -42.49 -8.72
CA GLY A 163 -19.49 -43.92 -8.99
C GLY A 163 -20.14 -44.30 -10.33
N SER A 164 -19.82 -45.54 -10.70
CA SER A 164 -20.29 -46.34 -11.82
C SER A 164 -21.79 -46.67 -11.80
N GLY A 165 -22.41 -46.78 -12.98
CA GLY A 165 -23.36 -47.86 -13.22
C GLY A 165 -24.46 -47.63 -14.26
N LYS A 166 -24.36 -48.42 -15.34
CA LYS A 166 -25.41 -48.98 -16.22
C LYS A 166 -25.79 -48.18 -17.48
N GLY A 167 -25.52 -48.83 -18.61
CA GLY A 167 -25.78 -48.35 -19.95
C GLY A 167 -27.23 -48.48 -20.40
N LEU A 168 -27.48 -47.90 -21.56
CA LEU A 168 -28.55 -48.19 -22.51
C LEU A 168 -28.17 -47.48 -23.82
N ASP A 169 -28.09 -48.26 -24.89
CA ASP A 169 -27.94 -47.81 -26.27
C ASP A 169 -29.02 -46.79 -26.66
N ALA A 170 -28.65 -45.71 -27.36
CA ALA A 170 -29.44 -45.08 -28.44
C ALA A 170 -28.73 -43.85 -29.05
N ASP A 171 -28.38 -43.97 -30.33
CA ASP A 171 -28.38 -43.00 -31.43
C ASP A 171 -27.75 -41.58 -31.34
N PRO A 172 -26.92 -41.17 -32.33
CA PRO A 172 -26.51 -39.79 -32.54
C PRO A 172 -27.44 -39.09 -33.55
N GLN A 173 -28.37 -38.24 -33.08
CA GLN A 173 -29.05 -37.28 -33.95
C GLN A 173 -29.08 -35.87 -33.34
N SER A 174 -28.32 -34.99 -34.00
CA SER A 174 -28.66 -33.61 -34.37
C SER A 174 -29.90 -32.98 -33.71
N ARG A 175 -29.73 -31.79 -33.09
CA ARG A 175 -30.56 -30.61 -33.43
C ARG A 175 -30.08 -29.31 -32.78
N PHE A 176 -29.93 -28.32 -33.65
CA PHE A 176 -29.90 -26.88 -33.39
C PHE A 176 -31.06 -26.41 -32.48
N GLY A 177 -30.81 -25.35 -31.70
CA GLY A 177 -31.86 -24.63 -30.97
C GLY A 177 -31.40 -23.29 -30.41
N TYR A 178 -31.46 -22.23 -31.24
CA TYR A 178 -31.32 -20.83 -30.84
C TYR A 178 -32.45 -20.42 -29.86
N GLY A 179 -32.09 -19.81 -28.73
CA GLY A 179 -33.03 -19.22 -27.78
C GLY A 179 -32.70 -17.75 -27.48
N LYS A 180 -33.28 -16.84 -28.29
CA LYS A 180 -33.22 -15.38 -28.10
C LYS A 180 -33.91 -14.96 -26.80
N ARG A 181 -33.25 -14.18 -25.93
CA ARG A 181 -33.88 -13.48 -24.81
C ARG A 181 -34.50 -12.18 -25.32
N GLN A 182 -35.84 -12.09 -25.32
CA GLN A 182 -36.57 -10.83 -25.47
C GLN A 182 -36.58 -10.06 -24.14
N LYS A 183 -36.27 -8.76 -24.20
CA LYS A 183 -36.45 -7.79 -23.12
C LYS A 183 -37.81 -7.11 -23.31
N THR A 184 -38.66 -7.11 -22.30
CA THR A 184 -39.84 -6.24 -22.19
C THR A 184 -39.50 -5.07 -21.27
N PHE A 185 -39.76 -3.86 -21.74
CA PHE A 185 -39.83 -2.64 -20.93
C PHE A 185 -41.29 -2.40 -20.57
N CYS A 186 -41.59 -2.11 -19.31
CA CYS A 186 -42.89 -1.60 -18.87
C CYS A 186 -42.90 -0.08 -18.98
N SER A 187 -44.00 0.43 -19.52
CA SER A 187 -44.48 1.81 -19.55
C SER A 187 -44.92 2.32 -18.19
#